data_AF-A0ABD4ZNM9-F1
#
_entry.id   AF-A0ABD4ZNM9-F1
#
_cell.length_a   1.000
_cell.length_b   1.000
_cell.length_c   1.000
_cell.angle_alpha   90.00
_cell.angle_beta   90.00
_cell.angle_gamma   90.00
#
_symmetry.space_group_name_H-M   'P 1'
#
loop_
_entity.id
_entity.type
_entity.pdbx_description
1 polymer ?
#
loop_
_entity_poly.entity_id
_entity_poly.type
_entity_poly.pdbx_seq_one_letter_code
_entity_poly.pdbx_strand_id
1 'polypeptide(L)'
;MYVEVNDNEFRNIGKYTLAGTDKPAIDIGIIFAANINYDPATKQAYLHLNEQVQKTLAEKETQIKPLQARGTKVLLSILGNHQGAGFANFTDYASADAFAADLEQVVKTYGLDGIDFDDEYAEYGKNGTPQPNDQSFIWLIQALRNRLGTDKLITLYNIGPAAENSMYNENVSKTIDYSWNPYYGSWQVPYFVGMGADRLGPAAVEVGRNQAQSIQYAKRTKAENYGIFLMYNLRSINSADYLSGITQELYGKKTVYTETIPN
;
A
#
# COMPACT_ATOMS: atom_id res chain seq x y z
N MET A 1 6.41 -0.95 -3.13
CA MET A 1 7.18 -2.03 -2.49
C MET A 1 6.61 -2.28 -1.11
N TYR A 2 5.94 -3.40 -0.90
CA TYR A 2 5.51 -3.82 0.43
C TYR A 2 6.65 -4.50 1.19
N VAL A 3 6.72 -4.25 2.50
CA VAL A 3 7.61 -4.93 3.43
C VAL A 3 6.80 -5.47 4.61
N GLU A 4 6.87 -6.79 4.79
CA GLU A 4 6.38 -7.49 5.99
C GLU A 4 7.25 -7.11 7.19
N VAL A 5 6.80 -6.12 7.97
CA VAL A 5 7.62 -5.59 9.08
C VAL A 5 7.67 -6.51 10.29
N ASN A 6 6.84 -7.56 10.29
CA ASN A 6 6.96 -8.64 11.26
C ASN A 6 8.31 -9.37 11.12
N ASP A 7 8.83 -9.49 9.90
CA ASP A 7 10.01 -10.30 9.57
C ASP A 7 11.21 -9.48 9.08
N ASN A 8 11.01 -8.24 8.62
CA ASN A 8 12.04 -7.44 7.95
C ASN A 8 12.03 -5.97 8.40
N GLU A 9 13.22 -5.37 8.51
CA GLU A 9 13.31 -3.92 8.71
C GLU A 9 12.81 -3.16 7.47
N PHE A 10 11.88 -2.22 7.67
CA PHE A 10 11.31 -1.41 6.60
C PHE A 10 12.38 -0.63 5.82
N ARG A 11 13.39 -0.12 6.54
CA ARG A 11 14.49 0.69 5.98
C ARG A 11 15.30 -0.01 4.89
N ASN A 12 15.21 -1.34 4.76
CA ASN A 12 15.95 -2.09 3.74
C ASN A 12 15.64 -1.62 2.32
N ILE A 13 14.45 -1.04 2.06
CA ILE A 13 14.13 -0.50 0.72
C ILE A 13 15.07 0.65 0.30
N GLY A 14 15.65 1.39 1.26
CA GLY A 14 16.55 2.51 1.01
C GLY A 14 17.97 2.12 0.63
N LYS A 15 18.31 0.84 0.70
CA LYS A 15 19.63 0.29 0.37
C LYS A 15 19.86 0.10 -1.13
N TYR A 16 18.87 0.43 -1.96
CA TYR A 16 18.87 0.17 -3.39
C TYR A 16 18.79 1.47 -4.19
N THR A 17 19.77 1.74 -5.05
CA THR A 17 19.82 2.92 -5.93
C THR A 17 19.93 2.54 -7.40
N LEU A 18 19.54 3.45 -8.29
CA LEU A 18 19.75 3.28 -9.73
C LEU A 18 21.20 3.58 -10.11
N ALA A 19 21.82 2.64 -10.83
CA ALA A 19 23.23 2.71 -11.18
C ALA A 19 23.64 4.03 -11.87
N GLY A 20 24.75 4.60 -11.38
CA GLY A 20 25.27 5.89 -11.83
C GLY A 20 24.44 7.09 -11.37
N THR A 21 23.63 6.96 -10.32
CA THR A 21 22.84 8.04 -9.72
C THR A 21 22.68 7.83 -8.22
N ASP A 22 22.23 8.87 -7.50
CA ASP A 22 21.85 8.78 -6.08
C ASP A 22 20.34 8.53 -5.88
N LYS A 23 19.60 8.33 -6.98
CA LYS A 23 18.15 8.12 -6.93
C LYS A 23 17.82 6.75 -6.32
N PRO A 24 16.90 6.68 -5.35
CA PRO A 24 16.36 5.40 -4.88
C PRO A 24 15.80 4.57 -6.04
N ALA A 25 15.92 3.25 -5.96
CA ALA A 25 15.28 2.33 -6.90
C ALA A 25 13.79 2.12 -6.61
N ILE A 26 13.33 2.55 -5.43
CA ILE A 26 11.97 2.36 -4.91
C ILE A 26 11.34 3.72 -4.65
N ASP A 27 10.26 4.01 -5.37
CA ASP A 27 9.53 5.29 -5.27
C ASP A 27 8.54 5.31 -4.09
N ILE A 28 7.87 4.18 -3.82
CA ILE A 28 6.88 4.02 -2.73
C ILE A 28 7.20 2.76 -1.92
N GLY A 29 7.46 2.94 -0.63
CA GLY A 29 7.54 1.89 0.39
C GLY A 29 6.25 1.79 1.19
N ILE A 30 5.78 0.58 1.48
CA ILE A 30 4.53 0.32 2.19
C ILE A 30 4.82 -0.58 3.40
N ILE A 31 4.54 -0.08 4.60
CA ILE A 31 4.64 -0.83 5.86
C ILE A 31 3.45 -1.78 5.92
N PHE A 32 3.72 -3.09 5.90
CA PHE A 32 2.68 -4.12 5.93
C PHE A 32 2.71 -4.90 7.25
N ALA A 33 1.64 -4.91 8.05
CA ALA A 33 0.45 -4.05 7.96
C ALA A 33 -0.15 -3.74 9.34
N ALA A 34 -0.75 -2.55 9.47
CA ALA A 34 -1.69 -2.26 10.55
C ALA A 34 -3.05 -2.92 10.27
N ASN A 35 -3.96 -2.87 11.24
CA ASN A 35 -5.22 -3.58 11.18
C ASN A 35 -6.44 -2.70 11.46
N ILE A 36 -7.56 -3.02 10.82
CA ILE A 36 -8.89 -2.62 11.28
C ILE A 36 -9.43 -3.70 12.24
N ASN A 37 -9.60 -3.33 13.50
CA ASN A 37 -10.18 -4.20 14.54
C ASN A 37 -11.60 -3.73 14.89
N TYR A 38 -12.33 -4.54 15.67
CA TYR A 38 -13.69 -4.26 16.12
C TYR A 38 -13.78 -4.37 17.65
N ASP A 39 -14.29 -3.32 18.30
CA ASP A 39 -14.62 -3.37 19.72
C ASP A 39 -16.09 -3.79 19.91
N PRO A 40 -16.37 -4.99 20.46
CA PRO A 40 -17.74 -5.46 20.65
C PRO A 40 -18.52 -4.68 21.72
N ALA A 41 -17.84 -3.96 22.63
CA ALA A 41 -18.50 -3.18 23.67
C ALA A 41 -19.08 -1.87 23.11
N THR A 42 -18.29 -1.16 22.29
CA THR A 42 -18.70 0.11 21.67
C THR A 42 -19.34 -0.08 20.29
N LYS A 43 -19.19 -1.28 19.70
CA LYS A 43 -19.60 -1.61 18.32
C LYS A 43 -18.95 -0.70 17.27
N GLN A 44 -17.71 -0.29 17.51
CA GLN A 44 -16.96 0.57 16.60
C GLN A 44 -15.72 -0.15 16.09
N ALA A 45 -15.36 0.16 14.84
CA ALA A 45 -14.06 -0.21 14.30
C ALA A 45 -12.99 0.75 14.84
N TYR A 46 -11.76 0.26 15.00
CA TYR A 46 -10.64 1.08 15.45
C TYR A 46 -9.33 0.62 14.82
N LEU A 47 -8.37 1.55 14.67
CA LEU A 47 -7.05 1.22 14.15
C LEU A 47 -6.24 0.46 15.21
N HIS A 48 -5.72 -0.70 14.83
CA HIS A 48 -4.84 -1.51 15.65
C HIS A 48 -3.44 -1.61 15.02
N LEU A 49 -2.42 -1.31 15.82
CA LEU A 49 -1.02 -1.49 15.45
C LEU A 49 -0.48 -2.69 16.25
N ASN A 50 -0.07 -3.75 15.56
CA ASN A 50 0.66 -4.83 16.23
C ASN A 50 2.05 -4.33 16.70
N GLU A 51 2.73 -5.12 17.53
CA GLU A 51 4.01 -4.72 18.15
C GLU A 51 5.07 -4.30 17.12
N GLN A 52 5.19 -5.01 16.00
CA GLN A 52 6.24 -4.79 15.01
C GLN A 52 5.97 -3.56 14.13
N VAL A 53 4.70 -3.32 13.78
CA VAL A 53 4.26 -2.09 13.13
C VAL A 53 4.46 -0.90 14.05
N GLN A 54 4.03 -1.02 15.32
CA GLN A 54 4.21 0.02 16.32
C GLN A 54 5.69 0.35 16.54
N LYS A 55 6.56 -0.66 16.60
CA LYS A 55 8.01 -0.51 16.69
C LYS A 55 8.57 0.23 15.48
N THR A 56 8.22 -0.21 14.26
CA THR A 56 8.69 0.42 13.02
C THR A 56 8.30 1.90 12.97
N LEU A 57 7.06 2.23 13.35
CA LEU A 57 6.57 3.60 13.40
C LEU A 57 7.26 4.42 14.51
N ALA A 58 7.46 3.86 15.70
CA ALA A 58 8.17 4.51 16.80
C ALA A 58 9.64 4.82 16.43
N GLU A 59 10.28 3.96 15.65
CA GLU A 59 11.64 4.11 15.13
C GLU A 59 11.69 4.94 13.83
N LYS A 60 10.71 5.82 13.57
CA LYS A 60 10.63 6.60 12.30
C LYS A 60 11.91 7.32 11.90
N GLU A 61 12.72 7.79 12.84
CA GLU A 61 13.97 8.51 12.55
C GLU A 61 15.02 7.63 11.86
N THR A 62 14.96 6.31 12.04
CA THR A 62 15.87 5.35 11.42
C THR A 62 15.19 4.47 10.38
N GLN A 63 13.88 4.23 10.52
CA GLN A 63 13.11 3.38 9.61
C GLN A 63 12.51 4.13 8.42
N ILE A 64 12.11 5.40 8.60
CA ILE A 64 11.22 6.12 7.67
C ILE A 64 11.88 7.39 7.13
N LYS A 65 12.35 8.27 8.01
CA LYS A 65 12.87 9.60 7.65
C LYS A 65 14.03 9.58 6.65
N PRO A 66 15.00 8.64 6.74
CA PRO A 66 16.08 8.56 5.75
C PRO A 66 15.57 8.23 4.34
N LEU A 67 14.46 7.49 4.23
CA LEU A 67 13.83 7.16 2.94
C LEU A 67 13.13 8.39 2.35
N GLN A 68 12.33 9.07 3.17
CA GLN A 68 11.60 10.28 2.78
C GLN A 68 12.55 11.41 2.37
N ALA A 69 13.67 11.58 3.07
CA ALA A 69 14.69 12.58 2.74
C ALA A 69 15.26 12.40 1.32
N ARG A 70 15.17 11.18 0.78
CA ARG A 70 15.66 10.81 -0.56
C ARG A 70 14.55 10.68 -1.59
N GLY A 71 13.33 11.08 -1.23
CA GLY A 71 12.19 11.15 -2.14
C GLY A 71 11.32 9.89 -2.17
N THR A 72 11.64 8.83 -1.44
CA THR A 72 10.78 7.65 -1.32
C THR A 72 9.59 7.96 -0.43
N LYS A 73 8.37 7.76 -0.95
CA LYS A 73 7.13 7.90 -0.18
C LYS A 73 6.92 6.70 0.72
N VAL A 74 6.41 6.92 1.94
CA VAL A 74 6.15 5.87 2.93
C VAL A 74 4.68 5.82 3.30
N LEU A 75 4.02 4.71 3.00
CA LEU A 75 2.62 4.45 3.31
C LEU A 75 2.49 3.41 4.44
N LEU A 76 1.37 3.43 5.12
CA LEU A 76 0.95 2.35 6.02
C LEU A 76 -0.23 1.60 5.39
N SER A 77 -0.08 0.29 5.20
CA SER A 77 -1.18 -0.57 4.76
C SER A 77 -2.06 -0.95 5.93
N ILE A 78 -3.37 -0.96 5.70
CA ILE A 78 -4.40 -1.36 6.64
C ILE A 78 -5.07 -2.62 6.09
N LEU A 79 -5.07 -3.67 6.90
CA LEU A 79 -5.61 -4.99 6.59
C LEU A 79 -6.75 -5.36 7.54
N GLY A 80 -7.71 -6.18 7.10
CA GLY A 80 -8.66 -6.83 8.01
C GLY A 80 -7.94 -7.72 9.03
N ASN A 81 -8.61 -8.03 10.14
CA ASN A 81 -8.01 -8.83 11.23
C ASN A 81 -9.01 -9.78 11.90
N HIS A 82 -9.81 -10.45 11.09
CA HIS A 82 -10.68 -11.56 11.49
C HIS A 82 -11.67 -11.19 12.60
N GLN A 83 -12.17 -9.96 12.61
CA GLN A 83 -13.04 -9.44 13.67
C GLN A 83 -14.40 -8.95 13.17
N GLY A 84 -14.65 -9.04 11.86
CA GLY A 84 -15.90 -8.66 11.22
C GLY A 84 -15.94 -7.22 10.72
N ALA A 85 -15.23 -6.29 11.35
CA ALA A 85 -15.08 -4.93 10.83
C ALA A 85 -14.12 -4.93 9.62
N GLY A 86 -14.53 -4.25 8.55
CA GLY A 86 -13.74 -4.07 7.33
C GLY A 86 -14.16 -2.79 6.61
N PHE A 87 -13.46 -2.44 5.54
CA PHE A 87 -13.67 -1.15 4.88
C PHE A 87 -15.00 -1.07 4.13
N ALA A 88 -15.63 -2.22 3.86
CA ALA A 88 -16.88 -2.32 3.13
C ALA A 88 -18.14 -2.44 4.02
N ASN A 89 -18.05 -2.40 5.35
CA ASN A 89 -19.24 -2.61 6.22
C ASN A 89 -19.52 -1.55 7.31
N PHE A 90 -18.98 -0.34 7.20
CA PHE A 90 -19.48 0.80 7.98
C PHE A 90 -20.96 1.04 7.69
N THR A 91 -21.74 1.34 8.73
CA THR A 91 -23.20 1.50 8.65
C THR A 91 -23.64 2.92 8.29
N ASP A 92 -22.76 3.89 8.50
CA ASP A 92 -22.99 5.30 8.22
C ASP A 92 -21.65 6.04 8.04
N TYR A 93 -21.74 7.28 7.56
CA TYR A 93 -20.59 8.15 7.35
C TYR A 93 -19.85 8.48 8.66
N ALA A 94 -20.56 8.61 9.79
CA ALA A 94 -19.94 9.03 11.05
C ALA A 94 -18.99 7.95 11.58
N SER A 95 -19.36 6.67 11.50
CA SER A 95 -18.47 5.57 11.86
C SER A 95 -17.28 5.44 10.89
N ALA A 96 -17.50 5.64 9.59
CA ALA A 96 -16.40 5.66 8.61
C ALA A 96 -15.42 6.83 8.87
N ASP A 97 -15.95 8.01 9.20
CA ASP A 97 -15.19 9.21 9.51
C ASP A 97 -14.42 9.10 10.84
N ALA A 98 -14.97 8.39 11.84
CA ALA A 98 -14.26 8.08 13.07
C ALA A 98 -13.02 7.22 12.81
N PHE A 99 -13.14 6.17 11.99
CA PHE A 99 -11.99 5.37 11.59
C PHE A 99 -11.01 6.17 10.72
N ALA A 100 -11.50 7.05 9.83
CA ALA A 100 -10.65 7.96 9.07
C ALA A 100 -9.86 8.93 9.98
N ALA A 101 -10.41 9.31 11.13
CA ALA A 101 -9.70 10.12 12.13
C ALA A 101 -8.53 9.36 12.77
N ASP A 102 -8.70 8.07 13.06
CA ASP A 102 -7.60 7.22 13.54
C ASP A 102 -6.45 7.14 12.51
N LEU A 103 -6.81 6.96 11.23
CA LEU A 103 -5.87 6.95 10.11
C LEU A 103 -5.14 8.29 9.93
N GLU A 104 -5.87 9.40 10.06
CA GLU A 104 -5.28 10.74 10.07
C GLU A 104 -4.28 10.92 11.22
N GLN A 105 -4.64 10.46 12.42
CA GLN A 105 -3.81 10.58 13.61
C GLN A 105 -2.50 9.81 13.44
N VAL A 106 -2.52 8.58 12.93
CA VAL A 106 -1.29 7.80 12.69
C VAL A 106 -0.42 8.45 11.62
N VAL A 107 -1.01 8.94 10.52
CA VAL A 107 -0.26 9.65 9.45
C VAL A 107 0.44 10.89 10.01
N LYS A 108 -0.27 11.71 10.78
CA LYS A 108 0.29 12.94 11.36
C LYS A 108 1.35 12.65 12.42
N THR A 109 1.12 11.67 13.29
CA THR A 109 2.04 11.32 14.39
C THR A 109 3.39 10.83 13.87
N TYR A 110 3.36 9.99 12.85
CA TYR A 110 4.58 9.38 12.30
C TYR A 110 5.11 10.08 11.05
N GLY A 111 4.37 11.06 10.52
CA GLY A 111 4.74 11.84 9.35
C GLY A 111 4.80 10.99 8.09
N LEU A 112 3.81 10.11 7.91
CA LEU A 112 3.68 9.22 6.76
C LEU A 112 3.20 10.01 5.53
N ASP A 113 3.46 9.47 4.35
CA ASP A 113 3.02 10.05 3.08
C ASP A 113 1.60 9.61 2.69
N GLY A 114 1.00 8.65 3.38
CA GLY A 114 -0.36 8.20 3.08
C GLY A 114 -0.75 6.85 3.66
N ILE A 115 -1.89 6.35 3.19
CA ILE A 115 -2.53 5.09 3.60
C ILE A 115 -2.74 4.21 2.38
N ASP A 116 -2.57 2.91 2.58
CA ASP A 116 -2.92 1.86 1.63
C ASP A 116 -4.02 0.97 2.23
N PHE A 117 -5.01 0.60 1.41
CA PHE A 117 -6.11 -0.28 1.82
C PHE A 117 -5.98 -1.67 1.19
N ASP A 118 -6.05 -2.70 2.02
CA ASP A 118 -6.02 -4.11 1.63
C ASP A 118 -7.21 -4.84 2.28
N ASP A 119 -8.30 -5.03 1.52
CA ASP A 119 -9.56 -5.60 2.03
C ASP A 119 -9.56 -7.14 2.04
N GLU A 120 -8.53 -7.72 2.63
CA GLU A 120 -8.48 -9.14 2.97
C GLU A 120 -8.70 -9.36 4.47
N TYR A 121 -9.13 -10.58 4.83
CA TYR A 121 -9.21 -11.04 6.21
C TYR A 121 -10.14 -10.28 7.17
N ALA A 122 -11.03 -9.41 6.69
CA ALA A 122 -12.01 -8.75 7.56
C ALA A 122 -12.96 -9.76 8.27
N GLU A 123 -13.31 -10.85 7.60
CA GLU A 123 -14.31 -11.85 8.04
C GLU A 123 -15.69 -11.25 8.32
N TYR A 124 -16.20 -10.46 7.36
CA TYR A 124 -17.50 -9.80 7.42
C TYR A 124 -18.63 -10.68 7.97
N GLY A 125 -19.38 -10.17 8.96
CA GLY A 125 -20.43 -10.92 9.67
C GLY A 125 -19.99 -11.44 11.04
N LYS A 126 -18.68 -11.61 11.27
CA LYS A 126 -18.15 -12.01 12.57
C LYS A 126 -18.46 -10.97 13.63
N ASN A 127 -18.60 -11.41 14.88
CA ASN A 127 -19.01 -10.56 16.01
C ASN A 127 -20.35 -9.81 15.80
N GLY A 128 -21.21 -10.30 14.88
CA GLY A 128 -22.50 -9.67 14.56
C GLY A 128 -22.37 -8.37 13.76
N THR A 129 -21.22 -8.14 13.12
CA THR A 129 -21.03 -7.00 12.22
C THR A 129 -21.88 -7.16 10.95
N PRO A 130 -22.24 -6.05 10.27
CA PRO A 130 -22.95 -6.13 8.99
C PRO A 130 -22.10 -6.79 7.89
N GLN A 131 -22.78 -7.31 6.86
CA GLN A 131 -22.15 -7.69 5.60
C GLN A 131 -21.73 -6.44 4.81
N PRO A 132 -20.84 -6.59 3.79
CA PRO A 132 -20.44 -5.48 2.94
C PRO A 132 -21.63 -4.74 2.31
N ASN A 133 -21.48 -3.43 2.10
CA ASN A 133 -22.43 -2.58 1.40
C ASN A 133 -21.71 -1.67 0.38
N ASP A 134 -22.48 -1.05 -0.50
CA ASP A 134 -21.94 -0.29 -1.64
C ASP A 134 -21.37 1.08 -1.27
N GLN A 135 -21.64 1.55 -0.04
CA GLN A 135 -21.39 2.94 0.33
C GLN A 135 -20.26 3.11 1.35
N SER A 136 -20.01 2.10 2.18
CA SER A 136 -19.03 2.11 3.26
C SER A 136 -17.66 2.60 2.84
N PHE A 137 -17.08 1.97 1.80
CA PHE A 137 -15.73 2.32 1.37
C PHE A 137 -15.68 3.74 0.78
N ILE A 138 -16.74 4.17 0.08
CA ILE A 138 -16.85 5.52 -0.48
C ILE A 138 -16.86 6.56 0.65
N TRP A 139 -17.63 6.33 1.73
CA TRP A 139 -17.63 7.21 2.89
C TRP A 139 -16.24 7.30 3.52
N LEU A 140 -15.58 6.15 3.72
CA LEU A 140 -14.25 6.10 4.34
C LEU A 140 -13.21 6.91 3.54
N ILE A 141 -13.09 6.67 2.23
CA ILE A 141 -12.08 7.37 1.43
C ILE A 141 -12.37 8.86 1.27
N GLN A 142 -13.65 9.26 1.23
CA GLN A 142 -14.04 10.67 1.20
C GLN A 142 -13.68 11.36 2.52
N ALA A 143 -14.02 10.75 3.65
CA ALA A 143 -13.65 11.24 4.98
C ALA A 143 -12.14 11.36 5.12
N LEU A 144 -11.40 10.31 4.73
CA LEU A 144 -9.94 10.30 4.81
C LEU A 144 -9.30 11.37 3.92
N ARG A 145 -9.79 11.55 2.68
CA ARG A 145 -9.30 12.59 1.78
C ARG A 145 -9.55 13.99 2.32
N ASN A 146 -10.73 14.24 2.91
CA ASN A 146 -11.04 15.53 3.54
C ASN A 146 -10.10 15.84 4.72
N ARG A 147 -9.70 14.81 5.47
CA ARG A 147 -8.81 14.92 6.64
C ARG A 147 -7.34 15.11 6.25
N LEU A 148 -6.88 14.32 5.29
CA LEU A 148 -5.47 14.29 4.90
C LEU A 148 -5.09 15.34 3.85
N GLY A 149 -6.07 15.90 3.13
CA GLY A 149 -5.79 16.76 1.98
C GLY A 149 -5.31 15.98 0.76
N THR A 150 -4.90 16.70 -0.28
CA THR A 150 -4.47 16.12 -1.57
C THR A 150 -2.96 15.84 -1.64
N ASP A 151 -2.20 16.17 -0.61
CA ASP A 151 -0.75 15.96 -0.54
C ASP A 151 -0.36 14.57 -0.03
N LYS A 152 -1.30 13.85 0.61
CA LYS A 152 -1.12 12.48 1.08
C LYS A 152 -1.72 11.48 0.08
N LEU A 153 -1.08 10.33 -0.04
CA LEU A 153 -1.55 9.25 -0.89
C LEU A 153 -2.63 8.43 -0.21
N ILE A 154 -3.64 8.02 -0.97
CA ILE A 154 -4.64 7.01 -0.62
C ILE A 154 -4.59 5.96 -1.71
N THR A 155 -4.15 4.74 -1.40
CA THR A 155 -3.99 3.67 -2.40
C THR A 155 -4.85 2.45 -2.08
N LEU A 156 -5.08 1.61 -3.08
CA LEU A 156 -5.93 0.43 -2.96
C LEU A 156 -5.29 -0.79 -3.61
N TYR A 157 -5.02 -1.81 -2.80
CA TYR A 157 -4.79 -3.17 -3.24
C TYR A 157 -6.11 -3.72 -3.80
N ASN A 158 -6.17 -4.01 -5.11
CA ASN A 158 -7.42 -4.26 -5.83
C ASN A 158 -8.01 -5.65 -5.56
N ILE A 159 -8.47 -5.86 -4.33
CA ILE A 159 -9.09 -7.10 -3.86
C ILE A 159 -10.19 -6.78 -2.84
N GLY A 160 -11.09 -7.75 -2.66
CA GLY A 160 -12.08 -7.74 -1.59
C GLY A 160 -13.29 -6.85 -1.87
N PRO A 161 -14.33 -6.96 -1.02
CA PRO A 161 -15.59 -6.26 -1.20
C PRO A 161 -15.48 -4.74 -1.36
N ALA A 162 -14.51 -4.09 -0.70
CA ALA A 162 -14.29 -2.65 -0.81
C ALA A 162 -13.94 -2.24 -2.25
N ALA A 163 -13.05 -2.99 -2.91
CA ALA A 163 -12.71 -2.75 -4.31
C ALA A 163 -13.89 -3.12 -5.23
N GLU A 164 -14.49 -4.29 -5.03
CA GLU A 164 -15.54 -4.83 -5.89
C GLU A 164 -16.80 -3.96 -5.90
N ASN A 165 -17.27 -3.52 -4.73
CA ASN A 165 -18.51 -2.75 -4.61
C ASN A 165 -18.35 -1.30 -5.10
N SER A 166 -17.11 -0.81 -5.18
CA SER A 166 -16.84 0.62 -5.41
C SER A 166 -16.30 0.92 -6.82
N MET A 167 -15.90 -0.09 -7.60
CA MET A 167 -15.23 0.07 -8.90
C MET A 167 -15.99 0.90 -9.95
N TYR A 168 -17.33 0.97 -9.87
CA TYR A 168 -18.18 1.74 -10.79
C TYR A 168 -18.55 3.14 -10.27
N ASN A 169 -18.04 3.55 -9.12
CA ASN A 169 -18.30 4.88 -8.58
C ASN A 169 -17.16 5.84 -8.94
N GLU A 170 -17.46 6.86 -9.75
CA GLU A 170 -16.46 7.85 -10.17
C GLU A 170 -15.78 8.60 -9.01
N ASN A 171 -16.44 8.70 -7.85
CA ASN A 171 -15.83 9.36 -6.70
C ASN A 171 -14.62 8.57 -6.19
N VAL A 172 -14.60 7.24 -6.35
CA VAL A 172 -13.45 6.41 -5.96
C VAL A 172 -12.24 6.81 -6.80
N SER A 173 -12.39 6.82 -8.12
CA SER A 173 -11.32 7.21 -9.06
C SER A 173 -10.87 8.67 -8.92
N LYS A 174 -11.72 9.55 -8.38
CA LYS A 174 -11.35 10.93 -8.03
C LYS A 174 -10.65 11.05 -6.67
N THR A 175 -10.77 10.03 -5.81
CA THR A 175 -10.34 10.12 -4.40
C THR A 175 -9.08 9.30 -4.10
N ILE A 176 -8.96 8.07 -4.58
CA ILE A 176 -7.76 7.24 -4.38
C ILE A 176 -6.72 7.58 -5.44
N ASP A 177 -5.43 7.64 -5.12
CA ASP A 177 -4.37 8.03 -6.06
C ASP A 177 -3.97 6.91 -7.01
N TYR A 178 -3.79 5.70 -6.48
CA TYR A 178 -3.29 4.53 -7.21
C TYR A 178 -4.03 3.25 -6.81
N SER A 179 -4.09 2.30 -7.74
CA SER A 179 -4.52 0.93 -7.46
C SER A 179 -3.73 -0.11 -8.25
N TRP A 180 -3.56 -1.29 -7.68
CA TRP A 180 -2.71 -2.33 -8.25
C TRP A 180 -3.25 -3.75 -8.04
N ASN A 181 -2.80 -4.64 -8.92
CA ASN A 181 -3.09 -6.07 -8.92
C ASN A 181 -2.66 -6.73 -7.60
N PRO A 182 -3.51 -7.53 -6.96
CA PRO A 182 -3.18 -8.24 -5.73
C PRO A 182 -2.52 -9.62 -5.95
N TYR A 183 -2.52 -10.15 -7.17
CA TYR A 183 -2.14 -11.54 -7.41
C TYR A 183 -0.67 -11.64 -7.85
N TYR A 184 0.24 -11.88 -6.90
CA TYR A 184 1.67 -12.00 -7.18
C TYR A 184 1.99 -13.08 -8.23
N GLY A 185 2.85 -12.75 -9.19
CA GLY A 185 3.19 -13.62 -10.33
C GLY A 185 2.23 -13.49 -11.52
N SER A 186 1.30 -12.54 -11.49
CA SER A 186 0.31 -12.35 -12.55
C SER A 186 0.33 -10.94 -13.16
N TRP A 187 -0.42 -10.82 -14.27
CA TRP A 187 -0.78 -9.55 -14.89
C TRP A 187 -2.30 -9.43 -14.94
N GLN A 188 -2.86 -8.52 -14.16
CA GLN A 188 -4.28 -8.25 -14.13
C GLN A 188 -4.51 -6.76 -13.96
N VAL A 189 -5.09 -6.13 -14.98
CA VAL A 189 -5.36 -4.69 -14.97
C VAL A 189 -6.49 -4.41 -13.96
N PRO A 190 -6.25 -3.62 -12.89
CA PRO A 190 -7.34 -3.18 -12.03
C PRO A 190 -8.30 -2.29 -12.81
N TYR A 191 -9.60 -2.37 -12.51
CA TYR A 191 -10.62 -1.58 -13.20
C TYR A 191 -11.35 -0.69 -12.19
N PHE A 192 -11.32 0.62 -12.45
CA PHE A 192 -12.12 1.63 -11.76
C PHE A 192 -12.60 2.65 -12.80
N VAL A 193 -13.90 2.99 -12.79
CA VAL A 193 -14.46 3.90 -13.80
C VAL A 193 -13.73 5.25 -13.79
N GLY A 194 -13.20 5.66 -14.94
CA GLY A 194 -12.49 6.93 -15.08
C GLY A 194 -11.06 6.98 -14.52
N MET A 195 -10.48 5.86 -14.07
CA MET A 195 -9.06 5.80 -13.69
C MET A 195 -8.17 5.47 -14.89
N GLY A 196 -7.13 6.29 -15.12
CA GLY A 196 -6.17 6.12 -16.21
C GLY A 196 -5.07 5.10 -15.90
N ALA A 197 -4.43 4.56 -16.95
CA ALA A 197 -3.34 3.58 -16.84
C ALA A 197 -2.12 4.12 -16.05
N ASP A 198 -1.87 5.42 -16.10
CA ASP A 198 -0.84 6.14 -15.34
C ASP A 198 -1.03 6.02 -13.81
N ARG A 199 -2.19 5.57 -13.35
CA ARG A 199 -2.52 5.37 -11.94
C ARG A 199 -2.73 3.91 -11.55
N LEU A 200 -2.52 2.99 -12.49
CA LEU A 200 -2.80 1.57 -12.36
C LEU A 200 -1.55 0.72 -12.43
N GLY A 201 -1.53 -0.36 -11.65
CA GLY A 201 -0.45 -1.35 -11.63
C GLY A 201 -0.93 -2.76 -11.94
N PRO A 202 -0.89 -3.21 -13.22
CA PRO A 202 -1.34 -4.56 -13.56
C PRO A 202 -0.36 -5.66 -13.14
N ALA A 203 0.93 -5.33 -13.04
CA ALA A 203 1.97 -6.26 -12.65
C ALA A 203 2.10 -6.32 -11.13
N ALA A 204 2.06 -7.52 -10.57
CA ALA A 204 2.36 -7.78 -9.16
C ALA A 204 3.37 -8.92 -9.06
N VAL A 205 4.49 -8.68 -8.35
CA VAL A 205 5.56 -9.68 -8.19
C VAL A 205 6.03 -9.78 -6.74
N GLU A 206 6.44 -10.98 -6.33
CA GLU A 206 7.15 -11.20 -5.06
C GLU A 206 8.67 -11.18 -5.32
N VAL A 207 9.41 -10.38 -4.55
CA VAL A 207 10.87 -10.27 -4.70
C VAL A 207 11.54 -11.63 -4.51
N GLY A 208 12.41 -11.99 -5.44
CA GLY A 208 13.12 -13.28 -5.44
C GLY A 208 12.34 -14.43 -6.08
N ARG A 209 11.11 -14.21 -6.58
CA ARG A 209 10.33 -15.20 -7.32
C ARG A 209 10.33 -14.90 -8.81
N ASN A 210 10.58 -15.93 -9.63
CA ASN A 210 10.46 -15.92 -11.09
C ASN A 210 10.92 -14.60 -11.75
N GLN A 211 12.23 -14.32 -11.68
CA GLN A 211 12.79 -13.08 -12.18
C GLN A 211 12.50 -12.86 -13.67
N ALA A 212 12.57 -13.91 -14.50
CA ALA A 212 12.30 -13.82 -15.93
C ALA A 212 10.89 -13.28 -16.23
N GLN A 213 9.88 -13.76 -15.50
CA GLN A 213 8.51 -13.26 -15.61
C GLN A 213 8.39 -11.82 -15.10
N SER A 214 9.07 -11.49 -14.02
CA SER A 214 9.08 -10.12 -13.47
C SER A 214 9.65 -9.11 -14.46
N ILE A 215 10.70 -9.48 -15.20
CA ILE A 215 11.27 -8.69 -16.31
C ILE A 215 10.25 -8.53 -17.45
N GLN A 216 9.53 -9.59 -17.82
CA GLN A 216 8.49 -9.51 -18.85
C GLN A 216 7.37 -8.55 -18.45
N TYR A 217 6.93 -8.59 -17.20
CA TYR A 217 5.94 -7.65 -16.68
C TYR A 217 6.47 -6.22 -16.62
N ALA A 218 7.75 -6.01 -16.30
CA ALA A 218 8.35 -4.68 -16.30
C ALA A 218 8.37 -4.07 -17.72
N LYS A 219 8.76 -4.88 -18.72
CA LYS A 219 8.67 -4.51 -20.14
C LYS A 219 7.25 -4.11 -20.53
N ARG A 220 6.27 -4.94 -20.16
CA ARG A 220 4.86 -4.74 -20.50
C ARG A 220 4.29 -3.49 -19.82
N THR A 221 4.62 -3.26 -18.55
CA THR A 221 4.22 -2.06 -17.79
C THR A 221 4.64 -0.79 -18.52
N LYS A 222 5.90 -0.73 -18.98
CA LYS A 222 6.41 0.41 -19.74
C LYS A 222 5.79 0.52 -21.13
N ALA A 223 5.65 -0.59 -21.86
CA ALA A 223 5.10 -0.59 -23.21
C ALA A 223 3.63 -0.18 -23.26
N GLU A 224 2.84 -0.54 -22.24
CA GLU A 224 1.41 -0.23 -22.14
C GLU A 224 1.13 1.05 -21.32
N ASN A 225 2.17 1.82 -20.96
CA ASN A 225 2.09 3.09 -20.23
C ASN A 225 1.37 3.00 -18.87
N TYR A 226 1.55 1.90 -18.15
CA TYR A 226 1.07 1.79 -16.78
C TYR A 226 2.03 2.49 -15.81
N GLY A 227 1.48 3.24 -14.86
CA GLY A 227 2.27 4.08 -13.95
C GLY A 227 2.80 3.36 -12.71
N ILE A 228 2.29 2.16 -12.40
CA ILE A 228 2.69 1.40 -11.21
C ILE A 228 3.25 0.04 -11.59
N PHE A 229 4.33 -0.35 -10.92
CA PHE A 229 4.86 -1.71 -10.91
C PHE A 229 4.94 -2.21 -9.47
N LEU A 230 4.05 -3.14 -9.09
CA LEU A 230 3.95 -3.58 -7.70
C LEU A 230 4.97 -4.68 -7.38
N MET A 231 5.68 -4.49 -6.27
CA MET A 231 6.59 -5.47 -5.69
C MET A 231 6.26 -5.69 -4.21
N TYR A 232 6.40 -6.93 -3.76
CA TYR A 232 6.13 -7.36 -2.39
C TYR A 232 7.27 -8.18 -1.80
N ASN A 233 7.35 -8.17 -0.46
CA ASN A 233 8.22 -8.99 0.36
C ASN A 233 9.72 -8.75 0.13
N LEU A 234 10.16 -7.49 0.10
CA LEU A 234 11.59 -7.21 0.14
C LEU A 234 12.17 -7.64 1.48
N ARG A 235 13.12 -8.57 1.43
CA ARG A 235 13.78 -9.14 2.62
C ARG A 235 15.11 -8.47 2.92
N SER A 236 15.73 -8.86 4.04
CA SER A 236 17.07 -8.40 4.45
C SER A 236 18.21 -8.83 3.53
N ILE A 237 18.01 -9.85 2.68
CA ILE A 237 19.02 -10.30 1.72
C ILE A 237 19.19 -9.31 0.57
N ASN A 238 20.42 -9.17 0.07
CA ASN A 238 20.71 -8.35 -1.11
C ASN A 238 19.94 -8.89 -2.33
N SER A 239 18.99 -8.09 -2.81
CA SER A 239 18.12 -8.40 -3.94
C SER A 239 18.47 -7.58 -5.21
N ALA A 240 19.67 -6.98 -5.27
CA ALA A 240 20.06 -6.09 -6.36
C ALA A 240 20.01 -6.75 -7.73
N ASP A 241 20.40 -8.02 -7.85
CA ASP A 241 20.33 -8.76 -9.11
C ASP A 241 18.89 -8.93 -9.57
N TYR A 242 17.99 -9.34 -8.66
CA TYR A 242 16.56 -9.46 -8.93
C TYR A 242 15.99 -8.11 -9.40
N LEU A 243 16.21 -7.05 -8.62
CA LEU A 243 15.71 -5.71 -8.90
C LEU A 243 16.30 -5.11 -10.18
N SER A 244 17.57 -5.41 -10.49
CA SER A 244 18.23 -4.94 -11.71
C SER A 244 17.52 -5.42 -12.97
N GLY A 245 16.95 -6.62 -12.96
CA GLY A 245 16.14 -7.10 -14.08
C GLY A 245 14.94 -6.20 -14.34
N ILE A 246 14.27 -5.73 -13.29
CA ILE A 246 13.08 -4.88 -13.38
C ILE A 246 13.47 -3.43 -13.72
N THR A 247 14.42 -2.85 -12.98
CA THR A 247 14.82 -1.44 -13.15
C THR A 247 15.51 -1.18 -14.48
N GLN A 248 16.18 -2.18 -15.06
CA GLN A 248 16.74 -2.07 -16.41
C GLN A 248 15.64 -1.84 -17.46
N GLU A 249 14.47 -2.47 -17.31
CA GLU A 249 13.36 -2.32 -18.25
C GLU A 249 12.62 -1.00 -18.01
N LEU A 250 12.26 -0.72 -16.76
CA LEU A 250 11.52 0.49 -16.39
C LEU A 250 12.36 1.75 -16.63
N TYR A 251 13.60 1.77 -16.14
CA TYR A 251 14.43 2.97 -16.04
C TYR A 251 15.70 2.96 -16.89
N GLY A 252 16.02 1.85 -17.57
CA GLY A 252 17.26 1.73 -18.34
C GLY A 252 18.52 1.63 -17.48
N LYS A 253 18.37 1.41 -16.16
CA LYS A 253 19.45 1.39 -15.19
C LYS A 253 19.34 0.17 -14.30
N LYS A 254 20.45 -0.51 -14.04
CA LYS A 254 20.54 -1.56 -13.02
C LYS A 254 20.36 -0.99 -11.62
N THR A 255 20.14 -1.87 -10.65
CA THR A 255 20.07 -1.55 -9.23
C THR A 255 21.40 -1.86 -8.54
N VAL A 256 21.85 -0.95 -7.68
CA VAL A 256 23.04 -1.11 -6.82
C VAL A 256 22.57 -1.26 -5.38
N TYR A 257 23.16 -2.21 -4.65
CA TYR A 257 22.94 -2.40 -3.21
C TYR A 257 24.09 -1.82 -2.39
N THR A 258 23.76 -1.23 -1.25
CA THR A 258 24.71 -0.79 -0.22
C THR A 258 24.30 -1.30 1.15
N GLU A 259 25.27 -1.58 2.03
CA GLU A 259 24.99 -2.13 3.38
C GLU A 259 24.20 -1.15 4.27
N THR A 260 24.39 0.15 4.06
CA THR A 260 23.65 1.22 4.72
C THR A 260 22.88 2.03 3.68
N ILE A 261 21.85 2.75 4.12
CA ILE A 261 21.15 3.72 3.27
C ILE A 261 22.16 4.82 2.90
N PRO A 262 22.39 5.09 1.60
CA PRO A 262 23.21 6.21 1.18
C PRO A 262 22.66 7.54 1.71
N ASN A 263 23.56 8.46 2.06
CA ASN A 263 23.22 9.81 2.52
C ASN A 263 22.45 10.61 1.47
#